data_AF-W0MVD0-F1
#
_entry.id   AF-W0MVD0-F1
#
_cell.length_a   1.000
_cell.length_b   1.000
_cell.length_c   1.000
_cell.angle_alpha   90.00
_cell.angle_beta   90.00
_cell.angle_gamma   90.00
#
_symmetry.space_group_name_H-M   'P 1'
#
loop_
_entity.id
_entity.type
_entity.pdbx_description
1 polymer ?
#
loop_
_entity_poly.entity_id
_entity_poly.type
_entity_poly.pdbx_seq_one_letter_code
_entity_poly.pdbx_strand_id
1 'polypeptide(L)'
;MAVTSVPERSVSPIVVPGQLTLRTVRGKYGPFPVGRLSTHLGVFEVKDPELEQYPEGKYDGEFVIRYIFPKSYPVGGGMRFEIRASLDGMTLNGIEKLSRDEARSFATQDVDPLEEELGAQPVATSAKPARASRPAKPAPLEASADPLIDTTPFGVDAPPPAASAAPGSEEDPDAALFGALWPLGESVKLDSTIDRRALRAQIARLNELGFALDFKTQEWSRQAELQTAYPPRR
;
A
#
# COMPACT_ATOMS: atom_id res chain seq x y z
N MET A 1 4.72 -25.36 34.65
CA MET A 1 3.96 -24.73 33.55
C MET A 1 4.57 -25.22 32.25
N ALA A 2 3.83 -26.00 31.46
CA ALA A 2 4.32 -26.53 30.19
C ALA A 2 4.03 -25.49 29.10
N VAL A 3 5.10 -24.93 28.52
CA VAL A 3 5.02 -24.11 27.32
C VAL A 3 4.74 -25.05 26.14
N THR A 4 3.52 -24.99 25.60
CA THR A 4 3.15 -25.69 24.39
C THR A 4 3.87 -25.02 23.22
N SER A 5 5.03 -25.54 22.84
CA SER A 5 5.71 -25.15 21.61
C SER A 5 4.85 -25.57 20.43
N VAL A 6 4.23 -24.60 19.75
CA VAL A 6 3.58 -24.81 18.46
C VAL A 6 4.68 -25.31 17.51
N PRO A 7 4.52 -26.48 16.86
CA PRO A 7 5.51 -26.91 15.89
C PRO A 7 5.50 -25.89 14.75
N GLU A 8 6.61 -25.19 14.57
CA GLU A 8 6.92 -24.49 13.32
C GLU A 8 6.85 -25.54 12.22
N ARG A 9 5.72 -25.59 11.53
CA ARG A 9 5.54 -26.46 10.39
C ARG A 9 6.42 -25.84 9.30
N SER A 10 7.64 -26.35 9.17
CA SER A 10 8.54 -26.02 8.08
C SER A 10 7.87 -26.48 6.79
N VAL A 11 7.05 -25.61 6.20
CA VAL A 11 6.47 -25.84 4.89
C VAL A 11 7.60 -25.56 3.91
N SER A 12 8.12 -26.61 3.28
CA SER A 12 9.08 -26.43 2.21
C SER A 12 8.47 -25.52 1.14
N PRO A 13 9.17 -24.46 0.71
CA PRO A 13 8.65 -23.54 -0.28
C PRO A 13 8.28 -24.29 -1.56
N ILE A 14 7.05 -24.08 -2.07
CA ILE A 14 6.58 -24.70 -3.30
C ILE A 14 7.07 -23.83 -4.45
N VAL A 15 8.19 -24.23 -5.07
CA VAL A 15 8.72 -23.53 -6.25
C VAL A 15 8.10 -24.12 -7.50
N VAL A 16 7.42 -23.28 -8.30
CA VAL A 16 6.77 -23.71 -9.54
C VAL A 16 7.10 -22.78 -10.70
N PRO A 17 7.42 -23.34 -11.89
CA PRO A 17 7.47 -22.54 -13.09
C PRO A 17 6.05 -22.15 -13.52
N GLY A 18 5.90 -20.95 -14.05
CA GLY A 18 4.61 -20.45 -14.50
C GLY A 18 4.69 -19.17 -15.32
N GLN A 19 3.52 -18.63 -15.62
CA GLN A 19 3.35 -17.33 -16.27
C GLN A 19 2.58 -16.41 -15.33
N LEU A 20 3.19 -15.30 -14.92
CA LEU A 20 2.55 -14.23 -14.18
C LEU A 20 2.13 -13.13 -15.14
N THR A 21 0.83 -12.98 -15.32
CA THR A 21 0.26 -11.87 -16.05
C THR A 21 -0.03 -10.74 -15.08
N LEU A 22 0.62 -9.59 -15.21
CA LEU A 22 0.38 -8.38 -14.42
C LEU A 22 -0.43 -7.39 -15.23
N ARG A 23 -1.59 -6.98 -14.72
CA ARG A 23 -2.43 -5.96 -15.36
C ARG A 23 -2.70 -4.80 -14.41
N THR A 24 -2.53 -3.58 -14.89
CA THR A 24 -2.94 -2.38 -14.15
C THR A 24 -4.46 -2.19 -14.23
N VAL A 25 -5.13 -2.21 -13.08
CA VAL A 25 -6.56 -1.93 -12.92
C VAL A 25 -6.73 -0.60 -12.20
N ARG A 26 -7.81 0.15 -12.48
CA ARG A 26 -8.09 1.42 -11.81
C ARG A 26 -9.02 1.20 -10.62
N GLY A 27 -8.54 1.51 -9.42
CA GLY A 27 -9.31 1.46 -8.18
C GLY A 27 -9.64 2.85 -7.64
N LYS A 28 -10.28 2.86 -6.47
CA LYS A 28 -10.60 4.07 -5.71
C LYS A 28 -9.35 4.84 -5.28
N TYR A 29 -8.25 4.14 -5.00
CA TYR A 29 -6.98 4.69 -4.53
C TYR A 29 -5.93 4.82 -5.64
N GLY A 30 -6.37 4.86 -6.90
CA GLY A 30 -5.49 4.97 -8.06
C GLY A 30 -5.31 3.63 -8.80
N PRO A 31 -4.41 3.60 -9.80
CA PRO A 31 -4.08 2.37 -10.51
C PRO A 31 -3.35 1.39 -9.58
N PHE A 32 -3.70 0.12 -9.66
CA PHE A 32 -3.04 -0.96 -8.93
C PHE A 32 -2.82 -2.16 -9.85
N PRO A 33 -1.67 -2.85 -9.76
CA PRO A 33 -1.46 -4.07 -10.51
C PRO A 33 -2.18 -5.25 -9.86
N VAL A 34 -2.78 -6.08 -10.70
CA VAL A 34 -3.34 -7.38 -10.33
C VAL A 34 -2.54 -8.44 -11.06
N GLY A 35 -2.01 -9.40 -10.32
CA GLY A 35 -1.32 -10.55 -10.87
C GLY A 35 -2.25 -11.75 -11.05
N ARG A 36 -2.10 -12.43 -12.18
CA ARG A 36 -2.68 -13.75 -12.41
C ARG A 36 -1.56 -14.72 -12.73
N LEU A 37 -1.33 -15.67 -11.82
CA LEU A 37 -0.30 -16.68 -11.94
C LEU A 37 -0.91 -17.96 -12.53
N SER A 38 -0.46 -18.34 -13.72
CA SER A 38 -0.82 -19.58 -14.40
C SER A 38 0.31 -20.60 -14.23
N THR A 39 0.01 -21.73 -13.58
CA THR A 39 0.97 -22.82 -13.34
C THR A 39 0.31 -24.16 -13.64
N HIS A 40 1.10 -25.23 -13.60
CA HIS A 40 0.58 -26.61 -13.68
C HIS A 40 -0.30 -26.99 -12.48
N LEU A 41 -0.21 -26.26 -11.36
CA LEU A 41 -1.09 -26.46 -10.19
C LEU A 41 -2.47 -25.81 -10.37
N GLY A 42 -2.60 -24.91 -11.35
CA GLY A 42 -3.81 -24.15 -11.60
C GLY A 42 -3.52 -22.68 -11.83
N VAL A 43 -4.60 -21.89 -11.78
CA VAL A 43 -4.56 -20.46 -12.01
C VAL A 43 -4.97 -19.74 -10.73
N PHE A 44 -4.11 -18.83 -10.27
CA PHE A 44 -4.24 -18.14 -9.00
C PHE A 44 -4.17 -16.63 -9.20
N GLU A 45 -4.91 -15.90 -8.38
CA GLU A 45 -4.74 -14.45 -8.27
C GLU A 45 -3.62 -14.14 -7.27
N VAL A 46 -2.72 -13.25 -7.66
CA VAL A 46 -1.60 -12.79 -6.84
C VAL A 46 -1.78 -11.30 -6.64
N LYS A 47 -1.86 -10.90 -5.38
CA LYS A 47 -2.03 -9.51 -4.95
C LYS A 47 -0.99 -9.18 -3.89
N ASP A 48 0.26 -9.51 -4.13
CA ASP A 48 1.37 -9.22 -3.22
C ASP A 48 1.90 -7.78 -3.45
N PRO A 49 2.42 -7.09 -2.42
CA PRO A 49 2.96 -5.73 -2.57
C PRO A 49 4.12 -5.65 -3.55
N GLU A 50 4.92 -6.72 -3.67
CA GLU A 50 6.02 -6.82 -4.63
C GLU A 50 5.62 -6.53 -6.07
N LEU A 51 4.39 -6.90 -6.45
CA LEU A 51 3.89 -6.71 -7.81
C LEU A 51 3.75 -5.24 -8.20
N GLU A 52 3.70 -4.33 -7.22
CA GLU A 52 3.52 -2.90 -7.48
C GLU A 52 4.70 -2.25 -8.18
N GLN A 53 5.89 -2.82 -8.00
CA GLN A 53 7.10 -2.31 -8.63
C GLN A 53 7.17 -2.67 -10.12
N TYR A 54 6.54 -3.79 -10.51
CA TYR A 54 6.69 -4.34 -11.85
C TYR A 54 5.69 -3.71 -12.84
N PRO A 55 6.14 -3.34 -14.05
CA PRO A 55 5.24 -2.82 -15.06
C PRO A 55 4.24 -3.89 -15.51
N GLU A 56 3.13 -3.45 -16.11
CA GLU A 56 2.17 -4.38 -16.70
C GLU A 56 2.81 -5.17 -17.84
N GLY A 57 2.48 -6.45 -17.92
CA GLY A 57 3.16 -7.36 -18.82
C GLY A 57 2.88 -8.82 -18.47
N LYS A 58 3.39 -9.69 -19.30
CA LYS A 58 3.37 -11.13 -19.10
C LYS A 58 4.78 -11.59 -18.79
N TYR A 59 4.94 -12.24 -17.66
CA TYR A 59 6.23 -12.66 -17.16
C TYR A 59 6.32 -14.17 -17.06
N ASP A 60 7.29 -14.75 -17.73
CA ASP A 60 7.68 -16.14 -17.51
C ASP A 60 8.69 -16.20 -16.37
N GLY A 61 8.53 -17.16 -15.47
CA GLY A 61 9.37 -17.21 -14.28
C GLY A 61 9.17 -18.44 -13.41
N GLU A 62 9.96 -18.47 -12.33
CA GLU A 62 9.76 -19.39 -11.21
C GLU A 62 9.19 -18.63 -10.03
N PHE A 63 8.15 -19.19 -9.41
CA PHE A 63 7.39 -18.57 -8.34
C PHE A 63 7.47 -19.44 -7.10
N VAL A 64 7.86 -18.82 -5.98
CA VAL A 64 7.96 -19.46 -4.68
C VAL A 64 6.64 -19.25 -3.96
N ILE A 65 5.73 -20.21 -4.05
CA ILE A 65 4.42 -20.13 -3.41
C ILE A 65 4.57 -20.45 -1.92
N ARG A 66 4.22 -19.48 -1.07
CA ARG A 66 4.17 -19.66 0.39
C ARG A 66 2.92 -20.43 0.81
N TYR A 67 1.75 -19.98 0.34
CA TYR A 67 0.48 -20.69 0.54
C TYR A 67 -0.56 -20.27 -0.51
N ILE A 68 -1.49 -21.19 -0.78
CA ILE A 68 -2.68 -20.95 -1.61
C ILE A 68 -3.89 -20.92 -0.69
N PHE A 69 -4.74 -19.91 -0.85
CA PHE A 69 -5.89 -19.71 0.02
C PHE A 69 -7.09 -19.16 -0.77
N PRO A 70 -8.32 -19.65 -0.49
CA PRO A 70 -9.51 -19.03 -1.02
C PRO A 70 -9.78 -17.73 -0.25
N LYS A 71 -9.96 -16.62 -0.97
CA LYS A 71 -10.50 -15.37 -0.42
C LYS A 71 -11.96 -15.24 -0.83
N SER A 72 -12.84 -15.05 0.14
CA SER A 72 -14.26 -14.78 -0.11
C SER A 72 -14.60 -13.32 0.13
N TYR A 73 -15.42 -12.72 -0.73
CA TYR A 73 -16.00 -11.40 -0.50
C TYR A 73 -17.48 -11.36 -0.88
N PRO A 74 -18.28 -10.58 -0.13
CA PRO A 74 -19.70 -10.43 -0.41
C PRO A 74 -19.89 -9.67 -1.72
N VAL A 75 -20.71 -10.21 -2.61
CA VAL A 75 -21.16 -9.54 -3.83
C VAL A 75 -22.67 -9.61 -3.88
N GLY A 76 -23.35 -8.52 -4.24
CA GLY A 76 -24.81 -8.36 -4.09
C GLY A 76 -25.62 -9.64 -4.31
N GLY A 77 -26.16 -10.20 -3.22
CA GLY A 77 -26.98 -11.42 -3.22
C GLY A 77 -26.23 -12.74 -2.96
N GLY A 78 -24.91 -12.75 -2.79
CA GLY A 78 -24.12 -13.96 -2.56
C GLY A 78 -22.68 -13.71 -2.11
N MET A 79 -21.86 -14.76 -2.19
CA MET A 79 -20.43 -14.74 -1.87
C MET A 79 -19.63 -15.12 -3.11
N ARG A 80 -18.57 -14.38 -3.40
CA ARG A 80 -17.61 -14.71 -4.47
C ARG A 80 -16.32 -15.23 -3.84
N PHE A 81 -15.71 -16.24 -4.46
CA PHE A 81 -14.44 -16.82 -4.05
C PHE A 81 -13.38 -16.60 -5.12
N GLU A 82 -12.22 -16.11 -4.72
CA GLU A 82 -10.99 -16.01 -5.51
C GLU A 82 -9.96 -16.98 -4.92
N ILE A 83 -9.33 -17.80 -5.74
CA ILE A 83 -8.21 -18.62 -5.27
C ILE A 83 -6.95 -17.79 -5.41
N ARG A 84 -6.37 -17.40 -4.28
CA ARG A 84 -5.17 -16.56 -4.22
C ARG A 84 -3.94 -17.34 -3.85
N ALA A 85 -2.80 -16.95 -4.40
CA ALA A 85 -1.50 -17.42 -3.98
C ALA A 85 -0.72 -16.24 -3.37
N SER A 86 -0.12 -16.47 -2.19
CA SER A 86 0.88 -15.58 -1.62
C SER A 86 2.25 -16.15 -1.97
N LEU A 87 3.13 -15.29 -2.49
CA LEU A 87 4.48 -15.64 -2.88
C LEU A 87 5.48 -15.19 -1.80
N ASP A 88 6.50 -16.01 -1.57
CA ASP A 88 7.71 -15.62 -0.80
C ASP A 88 8.80 -15.04 -1.70
N GLY A 89 8.65 -15.19 -3.01
CA GLY A 89 9.55 -14.63 -4.01
C GLY A 89 9.22 -15.11 -5.41
N MET A 90 9.81 -14.44 -6.39
CA MET A 90 9.68 -14.80 -7.80
C MET A 90 10.95 -14.44 -8.57
N THR A 91 11.28 -15.25 -9.56
CA THR A 91 12.37 -15.00 -10.50
C THR A 91 11.77 -14.84 -11.90
N LEU A 92 11.82 -13.61 -12.43
CA LEU A 92 11.23 -13.29 -13.73
C LEU A 92 12.30 -13.33 -14.83
N ASN A 93 12.07 -14.17 -15.84
CA ASN A 93 13.03 -14.44 -16.91
C ASN A 93 12.86 -13.49 -18.11
N GLY A 94 11.63 -13.08 -18.40
CA GLY A 94 11.31 -12.20 -19.53
C GLY A 94 9.99 -11.46 -19.33
N ILE A 95 9.80 -10.39 -20.11
CA ILE A 95 8.57 -9.62 -20.16
C ILE A 95 8.04 -9.58 -21.59
N GLU A 96 6.85 -10.11 -21.79
CA GLU A 96 6.06 -9.98 -23.02
C GLU A 96 4.97 -8.92 -22.82
N LYS A 97 4.57 -8.27 -23.92
CA LYS A 97 3.44 -7.34 -23.90
C LYS A 97 2.15 -8.11 -23.73
N LEU A 98 1.28 -7.62 -22.84
CA LEU A 98 -0.07 -8.16 -22.65
C LEU A 98 -0.86 -8.21 -23.96
N SER A 99 -1.41 -9.37 -24.30
CA SER A 99 -2.39 -9.48 -25.37
C SER A 99 -3.76 -8.93 -24.94
N ARG A 100 -4.57 -8.51 -25.92
CA ARG A 100 -5.94 -8.02 -25.69
C ARG A 100 -6.83 -9.05 -24.98
N ASP A 101 -6.66 -10.33 -25.28
CA ASP A 101 -7.44 -11.41 -24.69
C ASP A 101 -7.05 -11.69 -23.24
N GLU A 102 -5.76 -11.55 -22.92
CA GLU A 102 -5.28 -11.63 -21.54
C GLU A 102 -5.79 -10.45 -20.73
N ALA A 103 -5.70 -9.22 -21.27
CA ALA A 103 -6.27 -8.04 -20.63
C ALA A 103 -7.78 -8.17 -20.37
N ARG A 104 -8.53 -8.83 -21.25
CA ARG A 104 -9.97 -9.12 -21.04
C ARG A 104 -10.22 -10.16 -19.96
N SER A 105 -9.28 -11.07 -19.71
CA SER A 105 -9.43 -12.12 -18.70
C SER A 105 -9.48 -11.60 -17.26
N PHE A 106 -9.02 -10.37 -17.02
CA PHE A 106 -9.10 -9.68 -15.72
C PHE A 106 -10.39 -8.85 -15.54
N ALA A 107 -11.30 -8.82 -16.51
CA ALA A 107 -12.48 -7.97 -16.39
C ALA A 107 -13.62 -8.68 -15.66
N THR A 108 -13.95 -8.23 -14.43
CA THR A 108 -15.29 -7.69 -14.05
C THR A 108 -15.34 -7.24 -12.57
N GLN A 109 -14.46 -7.70 -11.66
CA GLN A 109 -14.64 -7.44 -10.22
C GLN A 109 -13.35 -7.38 -9.38
N ASP A 110 -12.21 -7.01 -9.97
CA ASP A 110 -10.96 -6.87 -9.21
C ASP A 110 -11.04 -5.70 -8.22
N VAL A 111 -11.18 -6.02 -6.93
CA VAL A 111 -11.09 -5.06 -5.83
C VAL A 111 -9.62 -4.74 -5.56
N ASP A 112 -9.31 -3.44 -5.36
CA ASP A 112 -7.97 -2.97 -5.03
C ASP A 112 -7.50 -3.64 -3.73
N PRO A 113 -6.34 -4.31 -3.72
CA PRO A 113 -5.89 -4.94 -2.50
C PRO A 113 -5.57 -3.95 -1.36
N LEU A 114 -5.38 -2.64 -1.63
CA LEU A 114 -5.42 -1.61 -0.57
C LEU A 114 -6.81 -1.45 0.05
N GLU A 115 -7.87 -1.49 -0.77
CA GLU A 115 -9.24 -1.39 -0.28
C GLU A 115 -9.60 -2.61 0.55
N GLU A 116 -9.14 -3.80 0.16
CA GLU A 116 -9.35 -5.02 0.94
C GLU A 116 -8.63 -4.97 2.29
N GLU A 117 -7.40 -4.47 2.34
CA GLU A 117 -6.65 -4.35 3.59
C GLU A 117 -7.30 -3.33 4.54
N LEU A 118 -7.76 -2.19 4.01
CA LEU A 118 -8.47 -1.16 4.76
C LEU A 118 -9.89 -1.57 5.16
N GLY A 119 -10.58 -2.37 4.35
CA GLY A 119 -11.94 -2.87 4.60
C GLY A 119 -11.99 -4.13 5.46
N ALA A 120 -10.88 -4.88 5.56
CA ALA A 120 -10.72 -6.00 6.49
C ALA A 120 -10.41 -5.56 7.92
N GLN A 121 -10.03 -4.30 8.13
CA GLN A 121 -10.14 -3.72 9.47
C GLN A 121 -11.61 -3.74 9.86
N PRO A 122 -11.98 -4.30 11.03
CA PRO A 122 -13.34 -4.21 11.49
C PRO A 122 -13.64 -2.73 11.64
N VAL A 123 -14.43 -2.21 10.69
CA VAL A 123 -15.24 -1.04 10.93
C VAL A 123 -16.04 -1.38 12.17
N ALA A 124 -15.54 -0.92 13.33
CA ALA A 124 -16.37 -0.76 14.51
C ALA A 124 -17.58 -0.02 13.98
N THR A 125 -18.71 -0.73 13.96
CA THR A 125 -19.98 -0.24 13.46
C THR A 125 -20.22 1.06 14.21
N SER A 126 -19.90 2.19 13.59
CA SER A 126 -20.32 3.49 14.08
C SER A 126 -21.82 3.47 13.87
N ALA A 127 -22.51 2.98 14.89
CA ALA A 127 -23.94 3.01 15.00
C ALA A 127 -24.34 4.47 14.81
N LYS A 128 -24.80 4.75 13.58
CA LYS A 128 -25.50 5.95 13.19
C LYS A 128 -26.51 6.27 14.30
N PRO A 129 -26.40 7.41 15.01
CA PRO A 129 -27.43 7.78 15.97
C PRO A 129 -28.69 8.07 15.15
N ALA A 130 -29.71 7.24 15.34
CA ALA A 130 -31.01 7.44 14.75
C ALA A 130 -31.59 8.74 15.29
N ARG A 131 -31.71 9.72 14.39
CA ARG A 131 -32.45 10.95 14.57
C ARG A 131 -33.93 10.61 14.73
N ALA A 132 -34.45 10.69 15.96
CA ALA A 132 -35.86 10.80 16.23
C ALA A 132 -36.16 12.21 16.77
N SER A 133 -37.24 12.78 16.28
CA SER A 133 -37.56 14.20 16.30
C SER A 133 -38.54 14.58 17.42
N ARG A 134 -38.20 15.63 18.21
CA ARG A 134 -39.05 16.70 18.83
C ARG A 134 -40.20 16.31 19.81
N PRO A 135 -40.81 17.29 20.55
CA PRO A 135 -40.25 18.41 21.34
C PRO A 135 -40.96 18.60 22.71
N ALA A 136 -40.33 19.30 23.68
CA ALA A 136 -41.04 20.08 24.70
C ALA A 136 -40.14 21.21 25.23
N LYS A 137 -40.75 22.37 25.52
CA LYS A 137 -40.17 23.67 25.90
C LYS A 137 -41.17 24.33 26.89
N PRO A 138 -40.90 25.40 27.67
CA PRO A 138 -39.71 25.93 28.39
C PRO A 138 -39.93 26.26 29.91
N ALA A 139 -38.85 26.74 30.57
CA ALA A 139 -38.75 27.87 31.53
C ALA A 139 -38.74 27.57 33.07
N PRO A 140 -38.29 28.50 33.96
CA PRO A 140 -37.04 29.32 33.95
C PRO A 140 -36.40 29.53 35.38
N LEU A 141 -35.26 30.26 35.45
CA LEU A 141 -34.62 30.89 36.65
C LEU A 141 -33.89 29.91 37.61
N GLU A 142 -32.74 30.18 38.22
CA GLU A 142 -32.24 31.41 38.83
C GLU A 142 -30.72 31.58 38.70
N ALA A 143 -30.33 32.84 38.55
CA ALA A 143 -29.01 33.31 38.88
C ALA A 143 -28.88 33.50 40.40
N SER A 144 -27.73 33.16 40.96
CA SER A 144 -27.23 33.83 42.15
C SER A 144 -25.72 33.97 42.05
N ALA A 145 -25.29 35.21 42.08
CA ALA A 145 -23.91 35.65 42.18
C ALA A 145 -23.48 35.65 43.65
N ASP A 146 -22.30 35.07 43.91
CA ASP A 146 -21.19 35.48 44.81
C ASP A 146 -21.47 35.95 46.26
N PRO A 147 -20.47 36.07 47.18
CA PRO A 147 -19.03 35.75 47.10
C PRO A 147 -18.48 34.98 48.31
N LEU A 148 -17.37 34.24 48.15
CA LEU A 148 -16.43 34.09 49.27
C LEU A 148 -14.99 34.02 48.75
N ILE A 149 -14.35 35.18 48.87
CA ILE A 149 -12.93 35.46 48.73
C ILE A 149 -12.15 34.59 49.73
N ASP A 150 -11.11 33.88 49.29
CA ASP A 150 -9.81 34.01 49.96
C ASP A 150 -8.61 33.56 49.11
N THR A 151 -7.79 34.57 48.82
CA THR A 151 -6.32 34.60 48.73
C THR A 151 -5.55 33.30 48.41
N THR A 152 -4.98 33.27 47.20
CA THR A 152 -3.65 32.69 46.97
C THR A 152 -2.67 33.81 46.61
N PRO A 153 -1.69 34.12 47.49
CA PRO A 153 -0.65 35.10 47.22
C PRO A 153 0.58 34.42 46.58
N PHE A 154 1.40 35.24 45.93
CA PHE A 154 2.70 34.95 45.31
C PHE A 154 2.68 34.57 43.83
N GLY A 155 2.91 35.60 43.02
CA GLY A 155 3.41 35.48 41.67
C GLY A 155 4.77 34.78 41.66
N VAL A 156 4.88 33.80 40.76
CA VAL A 156 6.15 33.27 40.30
C VAL A 156 6.12 33.47 38.78
N ASP A 157 6.99 34.37 38.35
CA ASP A 157 7.34 34.65 36.97
C ASP A 157 7.69 33.33 36.27
N ALA A 158 6.83 32.91 35.34
CA ALA A 158 7.08 31.74 34.50
C ALA A 158 8.01 32.20 33.36
N PRO A 159 9.22 31.63 33.23
CA PRO A 159 10.01 31.85 32.03
C PRO A 159 9.19 31.33 30.84
N PRO A 160 9.04 32.09 29.75
CA PRO A 160 8.39 31.57 28.57
C PRO A 160 9.13 30.30 28.15
N PRO A 161 8.47 29.17 27.87
CA PRO A 161 9.12 28.13 27.10
C PRO A 161 9.52 28.82 25.80
N ALA A 162 10.83 29.03 25.65
CA ALA A 162 11.42 29.49 24.42
C ALA A 162 10.87 28.58 23.34
N ALA A 163 9.95 29.14 22.55
CA ALA A 163 9.57 28.60 21.27
C ALA A 163 10.85 28.61 20.43
N SER A 164 11.66 27.56 20.59
CA SER A 164 12.51 27.06 19.53
C SER A 164 11.59 26.27 18.58
N ALA A 165 10.56 26.95 18.07
CA ALA A 165 10.04 26.62 16.77
C ALA A 165 11.09 27.19 15.81
N ALA A 166 12.08 26.37 15.48
CA ALA A 166 12.82 26.57 14.25
C ALA A 166 11.76 26.57 13.13
N PRO A 167 11.54 27.69 12.41
CA PRO A 167 10.72 27.66 11.23
C PRO A 167 11.63 27.24 10.08
N GLY A 168 11.32 26.09 9.46
CA GLY A 168 11.89 25.76 8.16
C GLY A 168 12.93 24.63 8.13
N SER A 169 12.71 23.54 8.85
CA SER A 169 12.92 22.28 8.14
C SER A 169 11.73 22.16 7.20
N GLU A 170 11.89 22.68 6.00
CA GLU A 170 11.22 22.06 4.85
C GLU A 170 11.72 20.62 4.90
N GLU A 171 10.99 19.76 5.62
CA GLU A 171 11.21 18.33 5.54
C GLU A 171 11.02 18.01 4.07
N ASP A 172 12.14 17.79 3.40
CA ASP A 172 12.15 17.45 1.99
C ASP A 172 11.14 16.31 1.85
N PRO A 173 10.02 16.51 1.11
CA PRO A 173 8.95 15.52 1.06
C PRO A 173 9.48 14.16 0.60
N ASP A 174 10.59 14.15 -0.14
CA ASP A 174 11.29 12.96 -0.58
C ASP A 174 12.09 12.31 0.57
N ALA A 175 12.73 13.10 1.44
CA ALA A 175 13.37 12.58 2.65
C ALA A 175 12.38 11.91 3.60
N ALA A 176 11.17 12.47 3.75
CA ALA A 176 10.11 11.86 4.56
C ALA A 176 9.58 10.56 3.95
N LEU A 177 9.50 10.48 2.61
CA LEU A 177 8.98 9.31 1.89
C LEU A 177 9.97 8.15 1.81
N PHE A 178 11.27 8.45 1.61
CA PHE A 178 12.33 7.45 1.45
C PHE A 178 13.09 7.17 2.75
N GLY A 179 13.01 8.05 3.75
CA GLY A 179 13.63 7.87 5.06
C GLY A 179 15.12 7.58 4.94
N ALA A 180 15.54 6.38 5.36
CA ALA A 180 16.93 5.95 5.32
C ALA A 180 17.48 5.71 3.89
N LEU A 181 16.60 5.60 2.89
CA LEU A 181 17.01 5.51 1.47
C LEU A 181 17.36 6.88 0.87
N TRP A 182 17.10 7.98 1.59
CA TRP A 182 17.42 9.33 1.15
C TRP A 182 18.83 9.76 1.62
N PRO A 183 19.64 10.43 0.78
CA PRO A 183 19.38 10.80 -0.61
C PRO A 183 19.47 9.59 -1.56
N LEU A 184 18.61 9.58 -2.57
CA LEU A 184 18.64 8.54 -3.61
C LEU A 184 19.97 8.61 -4.39
N GLY A 185 20.67 7.48 -4.48
CA GLY A 185 21.88 7.33 -5.27
C GLY A 185 21.59 7.15 -6.77
N GLU A 186 22.55 6.59 -7.51
CA GLU A 186 22.36 6.18 -8.91
C GLU A 186 21.37 5.01 -9.04
N SER A 187 21.30 4.19 -7.99
CA SER A 187 20.38 3.08 -7.87
C SER A 187 19.81 2.92 -6.46
N VAL A 188 18.60 2.36 -6.36
CA VAL A 188 17.88 2.12 -5.10
C VAL A 188 17.07 0.83 -5.16
N LYS A 189 17.01 0.09 -4.05
CA LYS A 189 16.12 -1.05 -3.88
C LYS A 189 15.00 -0.68 -2.92
N LEU A 190 13.76 -0.87 -3.35
CA LEU A 190 12.62 -0.66 -2.48
C LEU A 190 12.38 -1.91 -1.64
N ASP A 191 11.99 -1.68 -0.39
CA ASP A 191 11.57 -2.75 0.50
C ASP A 191 10.09 -3.06 0.22
N SER A 192 9.82 -4.26 -0.32
CA SER A 192 8.47 -4.72 -0.62
C SER A 192 7.67 -5.16 0.61
N THR A 193 8.31 -5.22 1.78
CA THR A 193 7.67 -5.60 3.05
C THR A 193 6.98 -4.43 3.75
N ILE A 194 7.20 -3.20 3.28
CA ILE A 194 6.54 -2.00 3.82
C ILE A 194 5.06 -1.95 3.45
N ASP A 195 4.34 -1.03 4.11
CA ASP A 195 2.94 -0.74 3.79
C ASP A 195 2.77 -0.42 2.29
N ARG A 196 1.78 -1.06 1.67
CA ARG A 196 1.52 -0.96 0.24
C ARG A 196 1.31 0.50 -0.20
N ARG A 197 0.65 1.34 0.60
CA ARG A 197 0.44 2.75 0.26
C ARG A 197 1.75 3.52 0.23
N ALA A 198 2.66 3.23 1.17
CA ALA A 198 4.00 3.81 1.18
C ALA A 198 4.80 3.35 -0.06
N LEU A 199 4.73 2.07 -0.40
CA LEU A 199 5.38 1.51 -1.57
C LEU A 199 4.89 2.17 -2.87
N ARG A 200 3.56 2.33 -3.07
CA ARG A 200 3.01 3.07 -4.22
C ARG A 200 3.54 4.50 -4.30
N ALA A 201 3.61 5.19 -3.17
CA ALA A 201 4.11 6.56 -3.13
C ALA A 201 5.61 6.62 -3.52
N GLN A 202 6.44 5.70 -3.01
CA GLN A 202 7.85 5.60 -3.38
C GLN A 202 8.02 5.30 -4.88
N ILE A 203 7.27 4.34 -5.43
CA ILE A 203 7.30 4.00 -6.85
C ILE A 203 6.88 5.18 -7.72
N ALA A 204 5.77 5.85 -7.36
CA ALA A 204 5.29 7.01 -8.10
C ALA A 204 6.36 8.11 -8.14
N ARG A 205 7.01 8.37 -7.00
CA ARG A 205 8.05 9.37 -6.90
C ARG A 205 9.31 9.00 -7.68
N LEU A 206 9.73 7.73 -7.66
CA LEU A 206 10.86 7.26 -8.48
C LEU A 206 10.61 7.43 -9.98
N ASN A 207 9.39 7.16 -10.44
CA ASN A 207 9.02 7.40 -11.84
C ASN A 207 9.07 8.89 -12.20
N GLU A 208 8.59 9.79 -11.33
CA GLU A 208 8.71 11.24 -11.53
C GLU A 208 10.17 11.73 -11.59
N LEU A 209 11.06 11.07 -10.85
CA LEU A 209 12.50 11.36 -10.83
C LEU A 209 13.28 10.73 -12.01
N GLY A 210 12.61 9.96 -12.88
CA GLY A 210 13.20 9.33 -14.06
C GLY A 210 13.96 8.03 -13.77
N PHE A 211 13.65 7.37 -12.66
CA PHE A 211 14.17 6.01 -12.39
C PHE A 211 13.34 4.97 -13.13
N ALA A 212 13.99 3.91 -13.58
CA ALA A 212 13.34 2.73 -14.11
C ALA A 212 13.75 1.48 -13.34
N LEU A 213 12.79 0.59 -13.11
CA LEU A 213 13.02 -0.70 -12.50
C LEU A 213 13.72 -1.67 -13.47
N ASP A 214 14.83 -2.26 -13.03
CA ASP A 214 15.34 -3.52 -13.57
C ASP A 214 14.68 -4.68 -12.81
N PHE A 215 13.76 -5.37 -13.47
CA PHE A 215 12.98 -6.46 -12.88
C PHE A 215 13.83 -7.69 -12.54
N LYS A 216 15.04 -7.83 -13.10
CA LYS A 216 15.94 -8.96 -12.84
C LYS A 216 16.73 -8.75 -11.54
N THR A 217 17.14 -7.52 -11.27
CA THR A 217 17.92 -7.15 -10.08
C THR A 217 17.06 -6.54 -8.97
N GLN A 218 15.78 -6.27 -9.26
CA GLN A 218 14.83 -5.56 -8.40
C GLN A 218 15.39 -4.20 -7.97
N GLU A 219 16.08 -3.53 -8.89
CA GLU A 219 16.80 -2.29 -8.61
C GLU A 219 16.29 -1.17 -9.52
N TRP A 220 15.96 -0.04 -8.91
CA TRP A 220 15.59 1.17 -9.62
C TRP A 220 16.86 1.93 -9.95
N SER A 221 17.10 2.21 -11.22
CA SER A 221 18.27 2.98 -11.67
C SER A 221 17.83 4.22 -12.43
N ARG A 222 18.58 5.31 -12.28
CA ARG A 222 18.27 6.55 -12.98
C ARG A 222 18.55 6.35 -14.47
N GLN A 223 17.52 6.49 -15.31
CA GLN A 223 17.75 6.50 -16.75
C GLN A 223 18.37 7.84 -17.11
N ALA A 224 19.69 7.87 -17.29
CA ALA A 224 20.34 9.00 -17.93
C ALA A 224 19.69 9.14 -19.30
N GLU A 225 19.02 10.27 -19.53
CA GLU A 225 18.47 10.66 -20.82
C GLU A 225 19.61 10.53 -21.84
N LEU A 226 19.60 9.46 -22.64
CA LEU A 226 20.46 9.31 -23.80
C LEU A 226 19.90 10.28 -24.86
N GLN A 227 20.08 11.56 -24.59
CA GLN A 227 19.99 12.65 -25.54
C GLN A 227 21.21 12.48 -26.46
N THR A 228 21.15 11.48 -27.34
CA THR A 228 22.00 11.48 -28.54
C THR A 228 21.48 12.62 -29.40
N ALA A 229 22.05 13.80 -29.15
CA ALA A 229 22.07 14.92 -30.05
C ALA A 229 22.39 14.39 -31.46
N TYR A 230 21.39 14.39 -32.33
CA TYR A 230 21.61 14.26 -33.76
C TYR A 230 22.34 15.53 -34.19
N PRO A 231 23.60 15.48 -34.67
CA PRO A 231 24.21 16.67 -35.24
C PRO A 231 23.48 17.01 -36.54
N PRO A 232 23.18 18.29 -36.82
CA PRO A 232 22.59 18.67 -38.11
C PRO A 232 23.57 18.29 -39.22
N ARG A 233 23.12 17.43 -40.14
CA ARG A 233 23.83 17.18 -41.40
C ARG A 233 23.93 18.51 -42.16
N ARG A 234 25.17 18.93 -42.44
CA ARG A 234 25.47 19.99 -43.41
C ARG A 234 25.06 19.59 -44.82
#